data_AF-A0A5M6CAJ8-F1
#
_entry.id   AF-A0A5M6CAJ8-F1
#
_cell.length_a   1.000
_cell.length_b   1.000
_cell.length_c   1.000
_cell.angle_alpha   90.00
_cell.angle_beta   90.00
_cell.angle_gamma   90.00
#
_symmetry.space_group_name_H-M   'P 1'
#
loop_
_entity.id
_entity.type
_entity.pdbx_description
1 polymer ?
#
loop_
_entity_poly.entity_id
_entity_poly.type
_entity_poly.pdbx_seq_one_letter_code
_entity_poly.pdbx_strand_id
1 'polypeptide(L)'
;MSMPNPTAGSPDHTLKVFSFNVWGLAFISKDRHARIRAIAEYLASSNYDIVCLQELWVYKDYEIVREEILQNLPFSRFFHTGALGSGLAIFTRFPLIAAQALPYSLSGSPAQAIAGDFFVKKAAANIVILHPVLGEVEIWNTHMHAAGEHPPDTRQAHRIAQSWQLANAIRSGAAKGRYILAMGDFNSQPWSVPVGILRHHANLSDSFLDVHPNANNYASPHPSAVDALSRYGMTCDSNLNTWSADKNIPDNVQEQGGKRLDYIFYRQPAIARRRPLVWGYRDDVGEEDSGDAQNGELSGDGHLEAGKPIPHSIAKAPRLRCVKSEVVLTERVPGQAFSYSDHFALFSTFTIDPADKPKPSETGPTASSSSSQGQSSFTPLVPLITQTEPEQVNANTTTFAPYDPFGSPTSARRSSSSLSTVKSSTVRNALNTLRLYTRISQKTAQQHLKICAAAIVALIALTIGSAWQPKSWLQPIFTLVGGLLGAAGATFLYTGFVWGRWEEGLLKEVTEEMELELRVVEMEEKVNA
;
A
#
# COMPACT_ATOMS: atom_id res chain seq x y z
N MET A 1 -10.42 40.03 29.17
CA MET A 1 -9.12 39.33 28.98
C MET A 1 -9.15 38.71 27.60
N SER A 2 -8.35 39.24 26.66
CA SER A 2 -8.25 38.71 25.31
C SER A 2 -7.54 37.35 25.36
N MET A 3 -8.15 36.32 24.78
CA MET A 3 -7.46 35.04 24.58
C MET A 3 -6.31 35.27 23.58
N PRO A 4 -5.13 34.67 23.82
CA PRO A 4 -4.01 34.78 22.89
C PRO A 4 -4.36 34.06 21.58
N ASN A 5 -3.95 34.66 20.45
CA ASN A 5 -4.03 34.05 19.12
C ASN A 5 -3.41 32.64 19.14
N PRO A 6 -3.96 31.67 18.38
CA PRO A 6 -3.37 30.35 18.25
C PRO A 6 -1.99 30.49 17.59
N THR A 7 -0.95 30.30 18.38
CA THR A 7 0.42 30.17 17.88
C THR A 7 0.51 28.89 17.05
N ALA A 8 1.21 28.94 15.92
CA ALA A 8 1.45 27.83 15.00
C ALA A 8 2.36 26.71 15.59
N GLY A 9 2.15 26.34 16.86
CA GLY A 9 3.01 25.42 17.62
C GLY A 9 2.26 24.52 18.62
N SER A 10 0.95 24.33 18.48
CA SER A 10 0.24 23.30 19.25
C SER A 10 0.65 21.90 18.76
N PRO A 11 0.99 20.95 19.66
CA PRO A 11 1.45 19.60 19.29
C PRO A 11 0.42 18.83 18.45
N ASP A 12 -0.85 19.21 18.52
CA ASP A 12 -1.95 18.56 17.78
C ASP A 12 -2.12 19.06 16.34
N HIS A 13 -1.35 20.05 15.90
CA HIS A 13 -1.29 20.48 14.49
C HIS A 13 -0.12 19.88 13.72
N THR A 14 0.66 19.04 14.38
CA THR A 14 1.76 18.30 13.76
C THR A 14 1.54 16.81 13.95
N LEU A 15 1.85 16.02 12.92
CA LEU A 15 1.77 14.57 12.98
C LEU A 15 3.08 13.95 12.48
N LYS A 16 3.75 13.20 13.35
CA LYS A 16 5.05 12.56 13.11
C LYS A 16 4.87 11.07 12.94
N VAL A 17 5.24 10.58 11.76
CA VAL A 17 4.93 9.22 11.32
C VAL A 17 6.22 8.49 10.96
N PHE A 18 6.39 7.28 11.46
CA PHE A 18 7.58 6.46 11.26
C PHE A 18 7.21 5.08 10.72
N SER A 19 7.94 4.61 9.71
CA SER A 19 7.78 3.27 9.13
C SER A 19 9.12 2.55 9.04
N PHE A 20 9.16 1.28 9.43
CA PHE A 20 10.41 0.51 9.39
C PHE A 20 10.22 -1.01 9.27
N ASN A 21 10.84 -1.61 8.24
CA ASN A 21 11.05 -3.05 8.16
C ASN A 21 12.20 -3.43 9.10
N VAL A 22 11.92 -4.17 10.16
CA VAL A 22 12.89 -4.47 11.24
C VAL A 22 13.69 -5.76 11.03
N TRP A 23 13.40 -6.52 9.97
CA TRP A 23 14.04 -7.79 9.66
C TRP A 23 14.11 -8.72 10.89
N GLY A 24 12.95 -9.06 11.46
CA GLY A 24 12.83 -9.75 12.75
C GLY A 24 12.51 -11.24 12.65
N LEU A 25 12.96 -11.96 11.62
CA LEU A 25 12.65 -13.38 11.43
C LEU A 25 13.29 -14.25 12.50
N ALA A 26 12.54 -15.26 12.97
CA ALA A 26 13.11 -16.29 13.82
C ALA A 26 14.19 -17.09 13.08
N PHE A 27 15.35 -17.31 13.72
CA PHE A 27 16.49 -18.11 13.24
C PHE A 27 17.23 -17.60 11.99
N ILE A 28 16.60 -16.77 11.15
CA ILE A 28 17.20 -16.22 9.93
C ILE A 28 17.89 -14.89 10.20
N SER A 29 17.21 -13.99 10.91
CA SER A 29 17.71 -12.65 11.14
C SER A 29 18.82 -12.63 12.18
N LYS A 30 20.02 -12.23 11.75
CA LYS A 30 21.21 -12.11 12.60
C LYS A 30 21.00 -11.01 13.66
N ASP A 31 21.57 -11.24 14.84
CA ASP A 31 21.56 -10.32 15.99
C ASP A 31 20.17 -9.77 16.38
N ARG A 32 19.10 -10.53 16.06
CA ARG A 32 17.70 -10.08 16.19
C ARG A 32 17.39 -9.44 17.54
N HIS A 33 17.71 -10.10 18.65
CA HIS A 33 17.38 -9.59 19.98
C HIS A 33 18.08 -8.26 20.30
N ALA A 34 19.35 -8.11 19.90
CA ALA A 34 20.09 -6.87 20.13
C ALA A 34 19.53 -5.73 19.27
N ARG A 35 19.23 -6.00 17.99
CA ARG A 35 18.63 -5.02 17.08
C ARG A 35 17.24 -4.59 17.53
N ILE A 36 16.35 -5.53 17.88
CA ILE A 36 14.99 -5.20 18.34
C ILE A 36 15.01 -4.33 19.59
N ARG A 37 15.89 -4.60 20.57
CA ARG A 37 16.04 -3.72 21.75
C ARG A 37 16.53 -2.33 21.37
N ALA A 38 17.56 -2.23 20.53
CA ALA A 38 18.06 -0.93 20.07
C ALA A 38 16.99 -0.13 19.31
N ILE A 39 16.16 -0.80 18.51
CA ILE A 39 15.00 -0.19 17.84
C ILE A 39 14.00 0.31 18.89
N ALA A 40 13.66 -0.51 19.89
CA ALA A 40 12.74 -0.13 20.96
C ALA A 40 13.23 1.10 21.75
N GLU A 41 14.50 1.12 22.14
CA GLU A 41 15.15 2.24 22.84
C GLU A 41 15.17 3.53 21.99
N TYR A 42 15.47 3.40 20.69
CA TYR A 42 15.40 4.52 19.76
C TYR A 42 13.97 5.09 19.66
N LEU A 43 12.96 4.23 19.55
CA LEU A 43 11.56 4.66 19.47
C LEU A 43 11.09 5.28 20.79
N ALA A 44 11.52 4.77 21.94
CA ALA A 44 11.17 5.31 23.26
C ALA A 44 11.81 6.67 23.54
N SER A 45 12.97 6.96 22.95
CA SER A 45 13.61 8.28 23.01
C SER A 45 13.13 9.26 21.93
N SER A 46 12.32 8.79 20.98
CA SER A 46 11.76 9.59 19.88
C SER A 46 10.39 10.16 20.22
N ASN A 47 9.94 11.16 19.46
CA ASN A 47 8.64 11.81 19.62
C ASN A 47 7.71 11.56 18.42
N TYR A 48 7.66 10.31 17.95
CA TYR A 48 6.72 9.89 16.91
C TYR A 48 5.31 9.76 17.48
N ASP A 49 4.30 10.02 16.66
CA ASP A 49 2.88 9.89 17.03
C ASP A 49 2.29 8.57 16.54
N ILE A 50 2.83 8.05 15.44
CA ILE A 50 2.43 6.81 14.78
C ILE A 50 3.70 6.09 14.31
N VAL A 51 3.81 4.81 14.66
CA VAL A 51 4.91 3.92 14.27
C VAL A 51 4.31 2.66 13.63
N CYS A 52 4.76 2.33 12.42
CA CYS A 52 4.43 1.10 11.73
C CYS A 52 5.68 0.25 11.50
N LEU A 53 5.68 -0.97 12.04
CA LEU A 53 6.79 -1.91 11.89
C LEU A 53 6.39 -3.07 10.97
N GLN A 54 7.27 -3.44 10.06
CA GLN A 54 7.16 -4.62 9.20
C GLN A 54 8.23 -5.65 9.60
N GLU A 55 7.98 -6.92 9.29
CA GLU A 55 8.85 -8.05 9.66
C GLU A 55 9.12 -8.20 11.17
N LEU A 56 8.21 -7.72 12.02
CA LEU A 56 8.23 -8.03 13.44
C LEU A 56 7.51 -9.37 13.66
N TRP A 57 8.19 -10.48 13.34
CA TRP A 57 7.55 -11.80 13.26
C TRP A 57 7.29 -12.45 14.62
N VAL A 58 8.17 -12.22 15.59
CA VAL A 58 8.11 -12.86 16.90
C VAL A 58 7.28 -12.01 17.85
N TYR A 59 6.19 -12.57 18.39
CA TYR A 59 5.30 -11.84 19.31
C TYR A 59 6.01 -11.31 20.56
N LYS A 60 7.00 -12.06 21.09
CA LYS A 60 7.82 -11.61 22.21
C LYS A 60 8.68 -10.38 21.87
N ASP A 61 9.13 -10.26 20.62
CA ASP A 61 9.86 -9.08 20.15
C ASP A 61 8.91 -7.87 20.06
N TYR A 62 7.64 -8.09 19.70
CA TYR A 62 6.59 -7.08 19.80
C TYR A 62 6.31 -6.63 21.23
N GLU A 63 6.28 -7.55 22.21
CA GLU A 63 6.09 -7.20 23.62
C GLU A 63 7.22 -6.31 24.13
N ILE A 64 8.49 -6.64 23.79
CA ILE A 64 9.65 -5.82 24.13
C ILE A 64 9.48 -4.39 23.59
N VAL A 65 9.14 -4.25 22.32
CA VAL A 65 8.94 -2.93 21.71
C VAL A 65 7.77 -2.20 22.39
N ARG A 66 6.65 -2.88 22.61
CA ARG A 66 5.44 -2.28 23.23
C ARG A 66 5.72 -1.75 24.63
N GLU A 67 6.41 -2.53 25.45
CA GLU A 67 6.71 -2.16 26.83
C GLU A 67 7.66 -0.96 26.91
N GLU A 68 8.70 -0.95 26.07
CA GLU A 68 9.70 0.13 26.04
C GLU A 68 9.08 1.47 25.62
N ILE A 69 8.16 1.47 24.65
CA ILE A 69 7.59 2.70 24.09
C ILE A 69 6.26 3.12 24.74
N LEU A 70 5.78 2.37 25.75
CA LEU A 70 4.43 2.51 26.31
C LEU A 70 4.11 3.93 26.80
N GLN A 71 5.10 4.64 27.34
CA GLN A 71 4.95 6.01 27.84
C GLN A 71 4.61 7.01 26.73
N ASN A 72 5.11 6.78 25.51
CA ASN A 72 4.92 7.70 24.38
C ASN A 72 3.79 7.23 23.45
N LEU A 73 3.66 5.92 23.26
CA LEU A 73 2.75 5.28 22.32
C LEU A 73 1.90 4.22 23.04
N PRO A 74 0.95 4.62 23.90
CA PRO A 74 0.18 3.72 24.75
C PRO A 74 -0.74 2.74 23.99
N PHE A 75 -1.14 3.07 22.76
CA PHE A 75 -2.02 2.21 21.96
C PHE A 75 -1.20 1.44 20.93
N SER A 76 -1.44 0.13 20.85
CA SER A 76 -0.71 -0.72 19.91
C SER A 76 -1.53 -1.92 19.46
N ARG A 77 -1.20 -2.44 18.29
CA ARG A 77 -1.81 -3.65 17.74
C ARG A 77 -0.78 -4.47 16.97
N PHE A 78 -0.66 -5.73 17.34
CA PHE A 78 0.00 -6.77 16.55
C PHE A 78 -1.01 -7.54 15.71
N PHE A 79 -0.67 -7.86 14.46
CA PHE A 79 -1.59 -8.50 13.53
C PHE A 79 -1.20 -9.95 13.25
N HIS A 80 -2.02 -10.87 13.76
CA HIS A 80 -1.88 -12.30 13.52
C HIS A 80 -2.64 -12.69 12.25
N THR A 81 -1.96 -12.80 11.11
CA THR A 81 -2.54 -13.27 9.83
C THR A 81 -1.78 -14.48 9.31
N GLY A 82 -2.43 -15.38 8.58
CA GLY A 82 -1.74 -16.57 8.04
C GLY A 82 -1.28 -17.54 9.13
N ALA A 83 -0.50 -18.56 8.74
CA ALA A 83 -0.01 -19.58 9.67
C ALA A 83 1.18 -19.09 10.51
N LEU A 84 1.93 -18.10 10.02
CA LEU A 84 3.16 -17.58 10.64
C LEU A 84 3.08 -16.09 11.03
N GLY A 85 1.90 -15.46 10.95
CA GLY A 85 1.74 -14.00 11.14
C GLY A 85 1.98 -13.20 9.85
N SER A 86 1.71 -11.89 9.86
CA SER A 86 2.14 -10.96 8.77
C SER A 86 3.38 -10.13 9.16
N GLY A 87 3.84 -10.23 10.40
CA GLY A 87 4.97 -9.44 10.90
C GLY A 87 4.66 -7.95 10.99
N LEU A 88 3.38 -7.58 11.08
CA LEU A 88 2.94 -6.18 11.09
C LEU A 88 2.50 -5.77 12.50
N ALA A 89 3.02 -4.63 12.94
CA ALA A 89 2.62 -3.98 14.17
C ALA A 89 2.42 -2.48 13.95
N ILE A 90 1.42 -1.91 14.62
CA ILE A 90 1.17 -0.46 14.62
C ILE A 90 1.12 0.02 16.07
N PHE A 91 1.80 1.13 16.36
CA PHE A 91 1.82 1.80 17.65
C PHE A 91 1.45 3.27 17.45
N THR A 92 0.69 3.84 18.37
CA THR A 92 0.21 5.21 18.24
C THR A 92 -0.09 5.84 19.60
N ARG A 93 0.03 7.17 19.69
CA ARG A 93 -0.41 7.94 20.85
C ARG A 93 -1.93 8.16 20.90
N PHE A 94 -2.63 7.97 19.79
CA PHE A 94 -4.05 8.28 19.67
C PHE A 94 -4.95 7.08 19.98
N PRO A 95 -6.15 7.29 20.54
CA PRO A 95 -7.10 6.21 20.78
C PRO A 95 -7.44 5.44 19.49
N LEU A 96 -7.30 4.13 19.55
CA LEU A 96 -7.66 3.20 18.47
C LEU A 96 -9.14 2.83 18.61
N ILE A 97 -9.93 3.09 17.56
CA ILE A 97 -11.37 2.82 17.53
C ILE A 97 -11.75 1.63 16.64
N ALA A 98 -10.86 1.23 15.73
CA ALA A 98 -11.02 0.00 14.94
C ALA A 98 -9.66 -0.58 14.56
N ALA A 99 -9.59 -1.91 14.41
CA ALA A 99 -8.42 -2.60 13.87
C ALA A 99 -8.87 -3.80 13.01
N GLN A 100 -8.26 -3.95 11.84
CA GLN A 100 -8.53 -5.05 10.92
C GLN A 100 -7.25 -5.43 10.17
N ALA A 101 -7.10 -6.70 9.79
CA ALA A 101 -6.13 -7.11 8.80
C ALA A 101 -6.81 -7.36 7.45
N LEU A 102 -6.09 -7.05 6.38
CA LEU A 102 -6.39 -7.41 5.00
C LEU A 102 -5.30 -8.37 4.50
N PRO A 103 -5.44 -9.69 4.70
CA PRO A 103 -4.56 -10.68 4.06
C PRO A 103 -4.74 -10.61 2.55
N TYR A 104 -3.65 -10.50 1.80
CA TYR A 104 -3.74 -10.43 0.35
C TYR A 104 -4.07 -11.79 -0.25
N SER A 105 -4.93 -11.78 -1.27
CA SER A 105 -5.40 -13.01 -1.91
C SER A 105 -4.29 -13.75 -2.67
N LEU A 106 -3.36 -13.01 -3.29
CA LEU A 106 -2.21 -13.55 -3.99
C LEU A 106 -0.92 -13.20 -3.23
N SER A 107 -0.28 -14.20 -2.63
CA SER A 107 0.92 -14.04 -1.79
C SER A 107 1.90 -15.19 -1.98
N GLY A 108 2.43 -15.35 -3.20
CA GLY A 108 3.37 -16.42 -3.54
C GLY A 108 2.68 -17.73 -3.95
N SER A 109 3.46 -18.67 -4.49
CA SER A 109 2.98 -19.99 -4.93
C SER A 109 3.38 -21.09 -3.94
N PRO A 110 2.52 -22.08 -3.65
CA PRO A 110 2.89 -23.24 -2.85
C PRO A 110 4.05 -24.05 -3.43
N ALA A 111 4.26 -24.00 -4.76
CA ALA A 111 5.42 -24.63 -5.40
C ALA A 111 6.75 -23.96 -5.00
N GLN A 112 6.69 -22.72 -4.50
CA GLN A 112 7.82 -21.95 -3.97
C GLN A 112 7.82 -21.95 -2.44
N ALA A 113 7.34 -23.03 -1.80
CA ALA A 113 7.31 -23.22 -0.35
C ALA A 113 8.64 -22.87 0.35
N ILE A 114 9.79 -23.12 -0.31
CA ILE A 114 11.14 -22.81 0.20
C ILE A 114 11.40 -21.30 0.26
N ALA A 115 10.71 -20.49 -0.55
CA ALA A 115 10.80 -19.02 -0.54
C ALA A 115 9.98 -18.36 0.58
N GLY A 116 9.24 -19.14 1.40
CA GLY A 116 8.61 -18.69 2.64
C GLY A 116 7.32 -17.85 2.50
N ASP A 117 7.21 -17.01 1.47
CA ASP A 117 6.13 -16.03 1.31
C ASP A 117 4.71 -16.64 1.25
N PHE A 118 4.58 -17.87 0.75
CA PHE A 118 3.31 -18.60 0.70
C PHE A 118 2.72 -18.90 2.09
N PHE A 119 3.55 -19.29 3.06
CA PHE A 119 3.08 -19.68 4.40
C PHE A 119 2.76 -18.49 5.30
N VAL A 120 3.37 -17.36 4.98
CA VAL A 120 3.32 -16.14 5.77
C VAL A 120 2.11 -15.28 5.39
N LYS A 121 1.54 -15.42 4.18
CA LYS A 121 0.42 -14.61 3.66
C LYS A 121 0.65 -13.11 3.92
N LYS A 122 1.39 -12.47 3.01
CA LYS A 122 1.56 -11.00 2.98
C LYS A 122 0.20 -10.31 3.14
N ALA A 123 0.19 -9.18 3.84
CA ALA A 123 -1.03 -8.51 4.25
C ALA A 123 -0.83 -7.00 4.37
N ALA A 124 -1.95 -6.30 4.54
CA ALA A 124 -1.99 -4.95 5.08
C ALA A 124 -2.77 -4.93 6.40
N ALA A 125 -2.14 -4.43 7.45
CA ALA A 125 -2.75 -4.12 8.72
C ALA A 125 -3.40 -2.73 8.67
N ASN A 126 -4.58 -2.60 9.27
CA ASN A 126 -5.35 -1.36 9.32
C ASN A 126 -5.74 -1.06 10.77
N ILE A 127 -5.53 0.19 11.20
CA ILE A 127 -6.22 0.76 12.34
C ILE A 127 -6.92 2.06 11.96
N VAL A 128 -8.03 2.37 12.65
CA VAL A 128 -8.63 3.69 12.64
C VAL A 128 -8.39 4.31 14.00
N ILE A 129 -7.81 5.50 14.01
CA ILE A 129 -7.57 6.29 15.21
C ILE A 129 -8.47 7.52 15.23
N LEU A 130 -8.66 8.08 16.42
CA LEU A 130 -9.30 9.38 16.61
C LEU A 130 -8.26 10.46 16.91
N HIS A 131 -7.99 11.30 15.92
CA HIS A 131 -7.11 12.45 16.04
C HIS A 131 -7.90 13.71 16.45
N PRO A 132 -7.41 14.54 17.39
CA PRO A 132 -8.15 15.69 17.92
C PRO A 132 -8.58 16.72 16.86
N VAL A 133 -7.70 17.02 15.89
CA VAL A 133 -7.99 17.98 14.80
C VAL A 133 -8.63 17.32 13.57
N LEU A 134 -8.05 16.21 13.08
CA LEU A 134 -8.47 15.54 11.85
C LEU A 134 -9.73 14.66 12.00
N GLY A 135 -10.10 14.26 13.22
CA GLY A 135 -11.12 13.23 13.44
C GLY A 135 -10.60 11.84 13.11
N GLU A 136 -11.34 11.06 12.33
CA GLU A 136 -10.94 9.70 11.96
C GLU A 136 -9.76 9.71 10.96
N VAL A 137 -8.65 9.09 11.37
CA VAL A 137 -7.50 8.82 10.50
C VAL A 137 -7.33 7.30 10.39
N GLU A 138 -7.31 6.79 9.17
CA GLU A 138 -7.10 5.39 8.86
C GLU A 138 -5.63 5.16 8.49
N ILE A 139 -4.99 4.26 9.22
CA ILE A 139 -3.56 3.97 9.10
C ILE A 139 -3.43 2.56 8.56
N TRP A 140 -2.77 2.43 7.42
CA TRP A 140 -2.41 1.18 6.78
C TRP A 140 -0.92 0.92 6.95
N ASN A 141 -0.56 -0.24 7.48
CA ASN A 141 0.79 -0.78 7.52
C ASN A 141 0.84 -2.01 6.62
N THR A 142 1.66 -2.03 5.57
CA THR A 142 1.72 -3.16 4.64
C THR A 142 3.15 -3.68 4.45
N HIS A 143 3.25 -4.97 4.15
CA HIS A 143 4.45 -5.57 3.61
C HIS A 143 4.03 -6.41 2.39
N MET A 144 4.37 -5.93 1.19
CA MET A 144 4.00 -6.58 -0.08
C MET A 144 4.99 -7.67 -0.50
N HIS A 145 4.61 -8.48 -1.48
CA HIS A 145 5.39 -9.60 -1.98
C HIS A 145 6.73 -9.17 -2.60
N ALA A 146 7.82 -9.86 -2.24
CA ALA A 146 9.13 -9.59 -2.81
C ALA A 146 9.24 -10.18 -4.23
N ALA A 147 9.64 -9.37 -5.19
CA ALA A 147 9.86 -9.75 -6.60
C ALA A 147 10.82 -8.77 -7.27
N GLY A 148 11.57 -9.25 -8.26
CA GLY A 148 12.40 -8.40 -9.11
C GLY A 148 11.56 -7.48 -9.99
N GLU A 149 12.16 -6.38 -10.41
CA GLU A 149 11.52 -5.37 -11.29
C GLU A 149 11.68 -5.69 -12.78
N HIS A 150 12.49 -6.70 -13.14
CA HIS A 150 12.74 -7.08 -14.52
C HIS A 150 11.84 -8.24 -14.99
N PRO A 151 11.13 -8.09 -16.13
CA PRO A 151 10.50 -9.21 -16.80
C PRO A 151 11.54 -10.27 -17.22
N PRO A 152 11.18 -11.57 -17.27
CA PRO A 152 9.88 -12.15 -16.93
C PRO A 152 9.82 -12.58 -15.44
N ASP A 153 9.75 -11.63 -14.50
CA ASP A 153 9.40 -11.95 -13.12
C ASP A 153 7.88 -12.00 -12.93
N THR A 154 7.37 -13.22 -12.94
CA THR A 154 5.96 -13.52 -12.75
C THR A 154 5.39 -13.06 -11.40
N ARG A 155 6.25 -12.86 -10.39
CA ARG A 155 5.83 -12.41 -9.04
C ARG A 155 5.35 -10.96 -9.02
N GLN A 156 5.61 -10.16 -10.07
CA GLN A 156 5.05 -8.81 -10.20
C GLN A 156 3.52 -8.81 -10.23
N ALA A 157 2.89 -9.84 -10.81
CA ALA A 157 1.44 -9.95 -10.84
C ALA A 157 0.82 -10.03 -9.44
N HIS A 158 1.50 -10.69 -8.49
CA HIS A 158 1.06 -10.72 -7.10
C HIS A 158 1.09 -9.31 -6.51
N ARG A 159 2.19 -8.57 -6.65
CA ARG A 159 2.25 -7.17 -6.17
C ARG A 159 1.22 -6.26 -6.82
N ILE A 160 0.93 -6.44 -8.11
CA ILE A 160 -0.12 -5.70 -8.81
C ILE A 160 -1.49 -5.99 -8.20
N ALA A 161 -1.82 -7.26 -7.96
CA ALA A 161 -3.06 -7.63 -7.29
C ALA A 161 -3.13 -7.09 -5.84
N GLN A 162 -2.03 -7.17 -5.09
CA GLN A 162 -1.93 -6.66 -3.72
C GLN A 162 -2.16 -5.15 -3.66
N SER A 163 -1.46 -4.40 -4.52
CA SER A 163 -1.62 -2.94 -4.61
C SER A 163 -3.01 -2.53 -5.07
N TRP A 164 -3.65 -3.29 -5.97
CA TRP A 164 -5.05 -3.07 -6.35
C TRP A 164 -6.02 -3.27 -5.18
N GLN A 165 -5.89 -4.38 -4.45
CA GLN A 165 -6.71 -4.67 -3.26
C GLN A 165 -6.55 -3.57 -2.19
N LEU A 166 -5.31 -3.19 -1.88
CA LEU A 166 -5.04 -2.10 -0.93
C LEU A 166 -5.60 -0.77 -1.43
N ALA A 167 -5.44 -0.45 -2.71
CA ALA A 167 -5.93 0.78 -3.29
C ALA A 167 -7.46 0.90 -3.19
N ASN A 168 -8.19 -0.18 -3.45
CA ASN A 168 -9.66 -0.22 -3.30
C ASN A 168 -10.08 -0.03 -1.83
N ALA A 169 -9.38 -0.66 -0.89
CA ALA A 169 -9.64 -0.48 0.54
C ALA A 169 -9.40 0.98 1.00
N ILE A 170 -8.29 1.59 0.55
CA ILE A 170 -7.95 2.99 0.81
C ILE A 170 -9.02 3.94 0.25
N ARG A 171 -9.47 3.71 -0.99
CA ARG A 171 -10.57 4.50 -1.59
C ARG A 171 -11.85 4.39 -0.76
N SER A 172 -12.19 3.20 -0.28
CA SER A 172 -13.35 2.99 0.60
C SER A 172 -13.22 3.77 1.92
N GLY A 173 -12.05 3.73 2.56
CA GLY A 173 -11.77 4.53 3.77
C GLY A 173 -11.91 6.02 3.52
N ALA A 174 -11.33 6.53 2.44
CA ALA A 174 -11.43 7.94 2.08
C ALA A 174 -12.86 8.36 1.72
N ALA A 175 -13.64 7.48 1.06
CA ALA A 175 -15.06 7.69 0.78
C ALA A 175 -15.93 7.70 2.04
N LYS A 176 -15.46 7.11 3.15
CA LYS A 176 -16.06 7.24 4.48
C LYS A 176 -15.67 8.55 5.18
N GLY A 177 -14.92 9.43 4.52
CA GLY A 177 -14.51 10.73 5.06
C GLY A 177 -13.32 10.67 6.00
N ARG A 178 -12.48 9.63 5.90
CA ARG A 178 -11.27 9.45 6.70
C ARG A 178 -10.05 10.01 6.00
N TYR A 179 -9.14 10.59 6.77
CA TYR A 179 -7.77 10.83 6.30
C TYR A 179 -7.06 9.48 6.22
N ILE A 180 -6.19 9.31 5.23
CA ILE A 180 -5.46 8.04 5.08
C ILE A 180 -3.97 8.29 5.20
N LEU A 181 -3.31 7.45 5.99
CA LEU A 181 -1.87 7.22 5.96
C LEU A 181 -1.64 5.76 5.56
N ALA A 182 -0.82 5.50 4.54
CA ALA A 182 -0.48 4.15 4.12
C ALA A 182 1.03 4.02 4.02
N MET A 183 1.61 3.17 4.87
CA MET A 183 3.05 3.07 5.02
C MET A 183 3.52 1.62 5.09
N GLY A 184 4.82 1.43 4.88
CA GLY A 184 5.49 0.14 5.01
C GLY A 184 6.38 -0.17 3.83
N ASP A 185 6.73 -1.45 3.73
CA ASP A 185 7.56 -2.01 2.67
C ASP A 185 6.66 -2.48 1.52
N PHE A 186 6.61 -1.68 0.46
CA PHE A 186 5.82 -1.98 -0.73
C PHE A 186 6.57 -2.89 -1.71
N ASN A 187 7.83 -3.22 -1.45
CA ASN A 187 8.68 -4.04 -2.32
C ASN A 187 8.67 -3.59 -3.79
N SER A 188 8.48 -2.28 -4.03
CA SER A 188 8.20 -1.72 -5.35
C SER A 188 8.90 -0.39 -5.55
N GLN A 189 9.64 -0.24 -6.65
CA GLN A 189 10.32 1.00 -7.02
C GLN A 189 9.34 2.12 -7.42
N PRO A 190 9.73 3.41 -7.39
CA PRO A 190 8.80 4.52 -7.60
C PRO A 190 8.12 4.56 -8.98
N TRP A 191 8.76 3.99 -10.00
CA TRP A 191 8.26 3.90 -11.39
C TRP A 191 7.48 2.61 -11.68
N SER A 192 7.32 1.73 -10.69
CA SER A 192 6.64 0.45 -10.86
C SER A 192 5.12 0.61 -10.97
N VAL A 193 4.46 -0.36 -11.61
CA VAL A 193 3.00 -0.39 -11.73
C VAL A 193 2.29 -0.40 -10.36
N PRO A 194 2.72 -1.16 -9.34
CA PRO A 194 2.12 -1.12 -8.01
C PRO A 194 2.11 0.27 -7.37
N VAL A 195 3.23 1.02 -7.44
CA VAL A 195 3.28 2.40 -6.94
C VAL A 195 2.39 3.31 -7.77
N GLY A 196 2.35 3.12 -9.10
CA GLY A 196 1.42 3.82 -9.98
C GLY A 196 -0.05 3.61 -9.58
N ILE A 197 -0.47 2.38 -9.28
CA ILE A 197 -1.83 2.06 -8.81
C ILE A 197 -2.13 2.83 -7.52
N LEU A 198 -1.23 2.78 -6.54
CA LEU A 198 -1.42 3.47 -5.26
C LEU A 198 -1.55 4.99 -5.44
N ARG A 199 -0.71 5.59 -6.28
CA ARG A 199 -0.73 7.04 -6.53
C ARG A 199 -1.92 7.50 -7.37
N HIS A 200 -2.25 6.77 -8.44
CA HIS A 200 -3.21 7.24 -9.44
C HIS A 200 -4.61 6.66 -9.25
N HIS A 201 -4.73 5.40 -8.84
CA HIS A 201 -6.03 4.79 -8.57
C HIS A 201 -6.50 5.08 -7.14
N ALA A 202 -5.64 4.91 -6.14
CA ALA A 202 -5.96 5.27 -4.76
C ALA A 202 -5.78 6.75 -4.42
N ASN A 203 -5.32 7.57 -5.36
CA ASN A 203 -5.10 9.02 -5.19
C ASN A 203 -4.24 9.34 -3.95
N LEU A 204 -3.14 8.62 -3.80
CA LEU A 204 -2.18 8.83 -2.72
C LEU A 204 -1.05 9.78 -3.14
N SER A 205 -0.71 10.70 -2.23
CA SER A 205 0.50 11.51 -2.27
C SER A 205 1.67 10.76 -1.62
N ASP A 206 2.85 10.87 -2.22
CA ASP A 206 4.10 10.29 -1.72
C ASP A 206 4.82 11.34 -0.87
N SER A 207 4.92 11.15 0.45
CA SER A 207 5.49 12.14 1.36
C SER A 207 6.93 12.51 1.01
N PHE A 208 7.73 11.56 0.56
CA PHE A 208 9.13 11.81 0.22
C PHE A 208 9.25 12.60 -1.07
N LEU A 209 8.49 12.22 -2.11
CA LEU A 209 8.49 12.93 -3.39
C LEU A 209 7.90 14.35 -3.26
N ASP A 210 6.90 14.54 -2.40
CA ASP A 210 6.29 15.86 -2.17
C ASP A 210 7.30 16.85 -1.55
N VAL A 211 8.20 16.37 -0.68
CA VAL A 211 9.26 17.19 -0.07
C VAL A 211 10.52 17.22 -0.95
N HIS A 212 10.76 16.20 -1.77
CA HIS A 212 11.95 16.05 -2.61
C HIS A 212 11.52 15.84 -4.08
N PRO A 213 11.18 16.91 -4.82
CA PRO A 213 10.55 16.79 -6.15
C PRO A 213 11.36 16.03 -7.21
N ASN A 214 12.68 15.92 -7.00
CA ASN A 214 13.59 15.23 -7.91
C ASN A 214 13.90 13.78 -7.50
N ALA A 215 13.26 13.25 -6.44
CA ALA A 215 13.57 11.93 -5.89
C ALA A 215 13.34 10.76 -6.86
N ASN A 216 12.52 10.95 -7.89
CA ASN A 216 12.25 9.93 -8.91
C ASN A 216 12.97 10.20 -10.23
N ASN A 217 13.83 11.22 -10.30
CA ASN A 217 14.60 11.51 -11.51
C ASN A 217 15.78 10.56 -11.61
N TYR A 218 16.23 10.26 -12.84
CA TYR A 218 17.48 9.56 -13.05
C TYR A 218 18.65 10.40 -12.54
N ALA A 219 19.47 9.79 -11.68
CA ALA A 219 20.70 10.40 -11.23
C ALA A 219 21.77 10.28 -12.33
N SER A 220 22.24 11.41 -12.86
CA SER A 220 23.42 11.47 -13.73
C SER A 220 24.30 12.66 -13.33
N PRO A 221 25.57 12.45 -12.92
CA PRO A 221 26.22 11.15 -12.69
C PRO A 221 25.56 10.36 -11.54
N HIS A 222 25.93 9.09 -11.41
CA HIS A 222 25.47 8.22 -10.33
C HIS A 222 25.68 8.88 -8.95
N PRO A 223 24.70 8.79 -8.04
CA PRO A 223 24.76 9.47 -6.76
C PRO A 223 25.73 8.76 -5.82
N SER A 224 26.35 9.50 -4.89
CA SER A 224 26.99 8.86 -3.74
C SER A 224 25.92 8.11 -2.92
N ALA A 225 26.32 7.11 -2.11
CA ALA A 225 25.34 6.38 -1.29
C ALA A 225 24.59 7.31 -0.31
N VAL A 226 25.25 8.35 0.21
CA VAL A 226 24.60 9.36 1.08
C VAL A 226 23.62 10.23 0.30
N ASP A 227 23.97 10.63 -0.93
CA ASP A 227 23.05 11.36 -1.81
C ASP A 227 21.86 10.50 -2.23
N ALA A 228 22.06 9.20 -2.45
CA ALA A 228 21.01 8.24 -2.78
C ALA A 228 19.93 8.17 -1.69
N LEU A 229 20.35 8.13 -0.43
CA LEU A 229 19.44 8.16 0.73
C LEU A 229 18.73 9.51 0.85
N SER A 230 19.48 10.60 0.86
CA SER A 230 18.95 11.93 1.16
C SER A 230 18.12 12.56 0.03
N ARG A 231 18.49 12.33 -1.24
CA ARG A 231 17.79 12.95 -2.38
C ARG A 231 16.78 12.03 -3.05
N TYR A 232 17.05 10.73 -3.07
CA TYR A 232 16.26 9.74 -3.81
C TYR A 232 15.51 8.76 -2.89
N GLY A 233 15.74 8.81 -1.57
CA GLY A 233 14.97 8.03 -0.61
C GLY A 233 15.27 6.55 -0.66
N MET A 234 16.50 6.16 -1.02
CA MET A 234 16.89 4.75 -1.04
C MET A 234 16.88 4.19 0.38
N THR A 235 16.12 3.13 0.58
CA THR A 235 15.89 2.51 1.91
C THR A 235 16.45 1.10 2.01
N CYS A 236 16.73 0.43 0.89
CA CYS A 236 17.21 -0.96 0.87
C CYS A 236 18.39 -1.13 -0.09
N ASP A 237 19.17 -2.20 0.10
CA ASP A 237 20.30 -2.59 -0.76
C ASP A 237 21.35 -1.47 -0.95
N SER A 238 21.50 -0.59 0.04
CA SER A 238 22.50 0.48 0.04
C SER A 238 23.84 0.00 0.59
N ASN A 239 24.94 0.45 0.00
CA ASN A 239 26.30 0.13 0.46
C ASN A 239 26.62 0.68 1.87
N LEU A 240 25.80 1.60 2.40
CA LEU A 240 25.92 2.09 3.78
C LEU A 240 25.34 1.11 4.81
N ASN A 241 24.47 0.19 4.38
CA ASN A 241 23.84 -0.79 5.25
C ASN A 241 24.74 -2.02 5.39
N THR A 242 25.09 -2.39 6.62
CA THR A 242 26.01 -3.52 6.86
C THR A 242 25.45 -4.86 6.41
N TRP A 243 24.12 -5.01 6.34
CA TRP A 243 23.44 -6.23 5.90
C TRP A 243 23.29 -6.32 4.38
N SER A 244 23.68 -5.28 3.64
CA SER A 244 23.73 -5.29 2.17
C SER A 244 25.07 -5.78 1.62
N ALA A 245 26.15 -5.74 2.43
CA ALA A 245 27.51 -6.03 1.97
C ALA A 245 27.70 -7.46 1.42
N ASP A 246 27.00 -8.44 2.00
CA ASP A 246 27.09 -9.85 1.59
C ASP A 246 26.04 -10.24 0.52
N LYS A 247 25.17 -9.30 0.12
CA LYS A 247 24.11 -9.57 -0.86
C LYS A 247 24.68 -9.47 -2.28
N ASN A 248 24.29 -10.39 -3.16
CA ASN A 248 24.57 -10.28 -4.60
C ASN A 248 23.61 -9.27 -5.25
N ILE A 249 23.89 -7.98 -5.07
CA ILE A 249 23.06 -6.88 -5.55
C ILE A 249 23.45 -6.56 -7.00
N PRO A 250 22.50 -6.51 -7.96
CA PRO A 250 22.80 -6.14 -9.35
C PRO A 250 23.48 -4.78 -9.49
N ASP A 251 24.43 -4.66 -10.42
CA ASP A 251 25.24 -3.44 -10.62
C ASP A 251 24.37 -2.20 -10.83
N ASN A 252 23.30 -2.31 -11.62
CA ASN A 252 22.38 -1.20 -11.89
C ASN A 252 21.66 -0.67 -10.63
N VAL A 253 21.53 -1.49 -9.58
CA VAL A 253 20.98 -1.09 -8.28
C VAL A 253 22.06 -0.43 -7.43
N GLN A 254 23.26 -1.02 -7.40
CA GLN A 254 24.39 -0.45 -6.65
C GLN A 254 24.79 0.93 -7.19
N GLU A 255 24.80 1.10 -8.51
CA GLU A 255 25.06 2.35 -9.21
C GLU A 255 24.01 3.44 -8.89
N GLN A 256 22.80 3.06 -8.48
CA GLN A 256 21.76 4.01 -8.04
C GLN A 256 21.82 4.27 -6.52
N GLY A 257 22.74 3.61 -5.80
CA GLY A 257 22.90 3.70 -4.36
C GLY A 257 21.87 2.91 -3.55
N GLY A 258 21.11 2.01 -4.20
CA GLY A 258 20.16 1.11 -3.57
C GLY A 258 18.78 1.09 -4.24
N LYS A 259 17.77 0.69 -3.46
CA LYS A 259 16.36 0.65 -3.87
C LYS A 259 15.49 1.47 -2.93
N ARG A 260 14.45 2.10 -3.49
CA ARG A 260 13.40 2.76 -2.72
C ARG A 260 12.17 1.86 -2.66
N LEU A 261 12.04 1.14 -1.55
CA LEU A 261 10.97 0.14 -1.36
C LEU A 261 9.96 0.55 -0.27
N ASP A 262 10.38 1.43 0.64
CA ASP A 262 9.59 1.88 1.78
C ASP A 262 8.97 3.26 1.50
N TYR A 263 7.68 3.40 1.83
CA TYR A 263 6.92 4.63 1.55
C TYR A 263 6.05 5.02 2.74
N ILE A 264 5.80 6.33 2.86
CA ILE A 264 4.71 6.90 3.66
C ILE A 264 3.83 7.67 2.68
N PHE A 265 2.73 7.03 2.27
CA PHE A 265 1.71 7.65 1.45
C PHE A 265 0.65 8.31 2.33
N TYR A 266 0.03 9.37 1.82
CA TYR A 266 -1.06 10.04 2.51
C TYR A 266 -2.10 10.59 1.55
N ARG A 267 -3.32 10.82 2.03
CA ARG A 267 -4.35 11.58 1.30
C ARG A 267 -5.39 12.20 2.20
N GLN A 268 -6.03 13.23 1.67
CA GLN A 268 -7.24 13.83 2.23
C GLN A 268 -8.44 12.87 2.11
N PRO A 269 -9.48 13.05 2.94
CA PRO A 269 -10.76 12.37 2.76
C PRO A 269 -11.41 12.75 1.42
N ALA A 270 -12.20 11.83 0.86
CA ALA A 270 -12.95 12.09 -0.38
C ALA A 270 -14.26 12.86 -0.12
N ILE A 271 -14.73 12.88 1.13
CA ILE A 271 -15.88 13.67 1.60
C ILE A 271 -15.52 14.29 2.96
N ALA A 272 -15.93 15.53 3.23
CA ALA A 272 -15.81 16.02 4.60
C ALA A 272 -17.01 15.59 5.44
N ARG A 273 -16.76 15.02 6.62
CA ARG A 273 -17.80 14.78 7.62
C ARG A 273 -17.82 15.92 8.64
N ARG A 274 -19.02 16.33 9.05
CA ARG A 274 -19.16 17.06 10.32
C ARG A 274 -18.75 16.11 11.44
N ARG A 275 -17.94 16.63 12.37
CA ARG A 275 -17.34 15.90 13.49
C ARG A 275 -18.41 15.05 14.20
N PRO A 276 -18.17 13.77 14.52
CA PRO A 276 -19.02 13.06 15.46
C PRO A 276 -18.99 13.80 16.80
N LEU A 277 -20.17 14.24 17.28
CA LEU A 277 -20.41 14.97 18.54
C LEU A 277 -19.99 14.21 19.82
N VAL A 278 -19.26 13.11 19.71
CA VAL A 278 -19.13 12.10 20.78
C VAL A 278 -18.07 12.48 21.83
N TRP A 279 -17.22 13.48 21.60
CA TRP A 279 -16.34 14.01 22.64
C TRP A 279 -16.29 15.53 22.56
N GLY A 280 -16.74 16.20 23.63
CA GLY A 280 -16.89 17.65 23.70
C GLY A 280 -15.58 18.40 23.56
N TYR A 281 -15.15 18.65 22.33
CA TYR A 281 -14.34 19.82 22.00
C TYR A 281 -15.30 20.87 21.48
N ARG A 282 -15.55 21.90 22.32
CA ARG A 282 -16.28 23.10 21.91
C ARG A 282 -15.63 23.62 20.64
N ASP A 283 -16.41 23.76 19.57
CA ASP A 283 -15.99 24.59 18.45
C ASP A 283 -15.62 25.97 19.03
N ASP A 284 -14.46 26.49 18.63
CA ASP A 284 -13.98 27.78 19.08
C ASP A 284 -15.10 28.81 18.90
N VAL A 285 -15.46 29.45 20.01
CA VAL A 285 -16.53 30.45 20.09
C VAL A 285 -16.14 31.61 19.18
N GLY A 286 -16.75 31.66 18.00
CA GLY A 286 -16.36 32.60 16.95
C GLY A 286 -17.39 32.74 15.84
N GLU A 287 -18.67 32.60 16.16
CA GLU A 287 -19.79 33.13 15.38
C GLU A 287 -20.89 33.43 16.39
N GLU A 288 -20.94 34.68 16.86
CA GLU A 288 -22.11 35.23 17.56
C GLU A 288 -23.26 35.25 16.55
N ASP A 289 -24.05 34.17 16.54
CA ASP A 289 -25.36 34.19 15.94
C ASP A 289 -26.23 35.10 16.81
N SER A 290 -26.29 36.36 16.40
CA SER A 290 -27.20 37.37 16.95
C SER A 290 -28.59 37.09 16.39
N GLY A 291 -29.20 36.01 16.90
CA GLY A 291 -30.55 35.58 16.59
C GLY A 291 -31.34 35.43 17.88
N ASP A 292 -32.37 36.26 17.99
CA ASP A 292 -33.24 36.46 19.15
C ASP A 292 -33.73 35.15 19.78
N ALA A 293 -33.58 35.04 21.11
CA ALA A 293 -34.12 33.94 21.88
C ALA A 293 -35.63 34.13 22.09
N GLN A 294 -36.43 33.38 21.34
CA GLN A 294 -37.83 33.15 21.70
C GLN A 294 -38.15 31.66 21.79
N ASN A 295 -38.69 31.31 22.96
CA ASN A 295 -39.20 30.00 23.35
C ASN A 295 -40.11 29.39 22.27
N GLY A 296 -39.81 28.17 21.82
CA GLY A 296 -40.64 27.41 20.90
C GLY A 296 -40.29 25.92 20.90
N GLU A 297 -41.28 25.12 21.27
CA GLU A 297 -41.39 23.67 21.36
C GLU A 297 -40.48 22.78 20.48
N LEU A 298 -40.00 21.70 21.10
CA LEU A 298 -39.53 20.48 20.46
C LEU A 298 -40.66 19.87 19.60
N SER A 299 -40.70 20.21 18.31
CA SER A 299 -41.36 19.39 17.29
C SER A 299 -40.30 18.86 16.33
N GLY A 300 -40.03 17.57 16.46
CA GLY A 300 -39.09 16.85 15.60
C GLY A 300 -39.70 16.56 14.25
N ASP A 301 -39.45 17.44 13.28
CA ASP A 301 -39.45 17.07 11.87
C ASP A 301 -37.99 17.03 11.40
N GLY A 302 -37.42 15.82 11.48
CA GLY A 302 -36.11 15.51 10.95
C GLY A 302 -36.12 15.57 9.43
N HIS A 303 -36.04 16.77 8.86
CA HIS A 303 -35.71 16.93 7.46
C HIS A 303 -34.27 16.46 7.24
N LEU A 304 -34.13 15.31 6.57
CA LEU A 304 -32.89 14.93 5.88
C LEU A 304 -32.59 16.03 4.86
N GLU A 305 -31.76 17.01 5.22
CA GLU A 305 -31.19 17.91 4.22
C GLU A 305 -30.43 17.06 3.19
N ALA A 306 -30.94 17.05 1.96
CA ALA A 306 -30.25 16.46 0.82
C ALA A 306 -28.85 17.07 0.72
N GLY A 307 -27.83 16.21 0.70
CA GLY A 307 -26.42 16.58 0.83
C GLY A 307 -26.02 17.74 -0.08
N LYS A 308 -25.63 18.86 0.55
CA LYS A 308 -24.97 19.99 -0.13
C LYS A 308 -23.78 19.47 -0.96
N PRO A 309 -23.45 20.11 -2.11
CA PRO A 309 -22.43 19.62 -3.04
C PRO A 309 -21.10 19.27 -2.35
N ILE A 310 -20.64 18.05 -2.62
CA ILE A 310 -19.41 17.39 -2.12
C ILE A 310 -18.15 18.30 -2.13
N PRO A 311 -17.92 19.20 -3.12
CA PRO A 311 -16.70 20.01 -3.14
C PRO A 311 -16.63 21.07 -2.02
N HIS A 312 -17.76 21.63 -1.60
CA HIS A 312 -17.78 22.72 -0.62
C HIS A 312 -17.57 22.22 0.82
N SER A 313 -17.83 20.95 1.10
CA SER A 313 -17.58 20.36 2.41
C SER A 313 -16.09 20.08 2.61
N ILE A 314 -15.38 19.57 1.59
CA ILE A 314 -13.93 19.31 1.63
C ILE A 314 -13.13 20.59 1.83
N ALA A 315 -13.56 21.72 1.26
CA ALA A 315 -12.92 23.02 1.46
C ALA A 315 -12.88 23.45 2.94
N LYS A 316 -13.80 22.94 3.76
CA LYS A 316 -13.89 23.22 5.21
C LYS A 316 -13.14 22.19 6.08
N ALA A 317 -12.57 21.15 5.48
CA ALA A 317 -11.80 20.15 6.22
C ALA A 317 -10.35 20.63 6.43
N PRO A 318 -9.72 20.34 7.59
CA PRO A 318 -8.29 20.56 7.77
C PRO A 318 -7.48 19.87 6.67
N ARG A 319 -6.33 20.44 6.30
CA ARG A 319 -5.49 19.86 5.25
C ARG A 319 -4.23 19.28 5.84
N LEU A 320 -4.05 17.98 5.63
CA LEU A 320 -2.79 17.30 5.96
C LEU A 320 -1.74 17.59 4.88
N ARG A 321 -0.59 18.13 5.23
CA ARG A 321 0.50 18.43 4.29
C ARG A 321 1.82 17.90 4.81
N CYS A 322 2.56 17.16 3.99
CA CYS A 322 3.91 16.76 4.35
C CYS A 322 4.84 17.97 4.29
N VAL A 323 5.61 18.20 5.34
CA VAL A 323 6.60 19.29 5.42
C VAL A 323 8.03 18.79 5.55
N LYS A 324 8.19 17.51 5.94
CA LYS A 324 9.49 16.88 6.11
C LYS A 324 9.34 15.38 5.84
N SER A 325 10.26 14.81 5.09
CA SER A 325 10.35 13.37 4.90
C SER A 325 11.81 12.98 4.68
N GLU A 326 12.32 12.02 5.44
CA GLU A 326 13.74 11.66 5.46
C GLU A 326 13.94 10.17 5.72
N VAL A 327 15.01 9.60 5.16
CA VAL A 327 15.52 8.28 5.52
C VAL A 327 16.34 8.41 6.81
N VAL A 328 16.03 7.59 7.81
CA VAL A 328 16.63 7.64 9.16
C VAL A 328 17.10 6.25 9.60
N LEU A 329 17.79 6.15 10.74
CA LEU A 329 18.47 4.92 11.20
C LEU A 329 19.48 4.39 10.17
N THR A 330 20.24 5.30 9.58
CA THR A 330 21.24 5.02 8.52
C THR A 330 22.59 4.59 9.10
N GLU A 331 22.80 4.94 10.36
CA GLU A 331 23.95 4.61 11.17
C GLU A 331 23.90 3.18 11.73
N ARG A 332 25.01 2.77 12.33
CA ARG A 332 25.09 1.50 13.07
C ARG A 332 24.41 1.63 14.41
N VAL A 333 23.94 0.51 14.94
CA VAL A 333 23.46 0.44 16.32
C VAL A 333 24.58 0.90 17.26
N PRO A 334 24.32 1.83 18.20
CA PRO A 334 25.34 2.34 19.12
C PRO A 334 26.12 1.21 19.81
N GLY A 335 27.44 1.27 19.73
CA GLY A 335 28.33 0.25 20.30
C GLY A 335 28.38 -1.08 19.54
N GLN A 336 27.73 -1.19 18.37
CA GLN A 336 27.70 -2.41 17.55
C GLN A 336 28.30 -2.18 16.17
N ALA A 337 28.73 -3.27 15.53
CA ALA A 337 29.31 -3.23 14.19
C ALA A 337 28.27 -3.31 13.06
N PHE A 338 26.98 -3.43 13.38
CA PHE A 338 25.90 -3.67 12.43
C PHE A 338 24.82 -2.57 12.43
N SER A 339 24.11 -2.44 11.31
CA SER A 339 22.92 -1.59 11.12
C SER A 339 21.68 -2.16 11.84
N TYR A 340 20.70 -1.30 12.12
CA TYR A 340 19.46 -1.65 12.83
C TYR A 340 18.61 -2.72 12.13
N SER A 341 18.57 -2.68 10.80
CA SER A 341 17.87 -3.64 9.93
C SER A 341 18.57 -3.69 8.57
N ASP A 342 18.18 -4.61 7.70
CA ASP A 342 18.64 -4.62 6.31
C ASP A 342 17.91 -3.61 5.41
N HIS A 343 16.95 -2.89 6.00
CA HIS A 343 16.38 -1.64 5.50
C HIS A 343 16.85 -0.45 6.37
N PHE A 344 16.67 0.76 5.86
CA PHE A 344 16.63 2.01 6.61
C PHE A 344 15.19 2.44 6.84
N ALA A 345 14.96 3.17 7.93
CA ALA A 345 13.61 3.62 8.29
C ALA A 345 13.22 4.88 7.50
N LEU A 346 11.92 5.09 7.34
CA LEU A 346 11.37 6.31 6.75
C LEU A 346 10.59 7.10 7.81
N PHE A 347 10.87 8.39 7.90
CA PHE A 347 10.19 9.32 8.81
C PHE A 347 9.56 10.47 8.03
N SER A 348 8.34 10.84 8.36
CA SER A 348 7.69 12.04 7.82
C SER A 348 7.02 12.88 8.91
N THR A 349 7.12 14.21 8.79
CA THR A 349 6.33 15.17 9.56
C THR A 349 5.28 15.80 8.67
N PHE A 350 4.04 15.83 9.16
CA PHE A 350 2.93 16.51 8.53
C PHE A 350 2.49 17.70 9.37
N THR A 351 2.07 18.79 8.72
CA THR A 351 1.30 19.86 9.34
C THR A 351 -0.17 19.71 9.01
N ILE A 352 -1.02 20.13 9.93
CA ILE A 352 -2.47 20.17 9.77
C ILE A 352 -2.86 21.63 9.66
N ASP A 353 -2.98 22.07 8.41
CA ASP A 353 -3.34 23.43 8.07
C ASP A 353 -4.87 23.60 8.30
N PRO A 354 -5.33 24.68 8.96
CA PRO A 354 -6.76 24.94 9.13
C PRO A 354 -7.43 25.10 7.76
N ALA A 355 -8.73 24.83 7.71
CA ALA A 355 -9.50 25.02 6.49
C ALA A 355 -9.42 26.47 6.01
N ASP A 356 -9.30 26.68 4.69
CA ASP A 356 -9.20 28.02 4.10
C ASP A 356 -10.39 28.89 4.56
N LYS A 357 -10.11 30.01 5.24
CA LYS A 357 -11.11 31.06 5.42
C LYS A 357 -11.43 31.63 4.03
N PRO A 358 -12.71 31.70 3.61
CA PRO A 358 -13.03 32.39 2.37
C PRO A 358 -12.52 33.83 2.46
N LYS A 359 -11.66 34.24 1.52
CA LYS A 359 -11.37 35.66 1.30
C LYS A 359 -12.71 36.37 1.09
N PRO A 360 -13.00 37.51 1.76
CA PRO A 360 -14.17 38.29 1.44
C PRO A 360 -14.05 38.74 -0.01
N SER A 361 -14.92 38.20 -0.86
CA SER A 361 -15.06 38.65 -2.24
C SER A 361 -15.49 40.11 -2.22
N GLU A 362 -14.70 40.96 -2.89
CA GLU A 362 -15.11 42.31 -3.25
C GLU A 362 -16.50 42.27 -3.91
N THR A 363 -17.36 43.14 -3.43
CA THR A 363 -18.72 43.35 -3.88
C THR A 363 -18.74 43.82 -5.33
N GLY A 364 -19.30 43.00 -6.23
CA GLY A 364 -19.72 43.37 -7.58
C GLY A 364 -21.22 43.10 -7.77
N PRO A 365 -21.94 43.91 -8.56
CA PRO A 365 -23.37 44.15 -8.37
C PRO A 365 -24.27 43.01 -8.86
N THR A 366 -25.41 42.93 -8.17
CA THR A 366 -26.65 42.20 -8.47
C THR A 366 -26.94 41.99 -9.95
N ALA A 367 -27.14 40.73 -10.34
CA ALA A 367 -27.87 40.35 -11.54
C ALA A 367 -28.98 39.35 -11.18
N SER A 368 -30.15 39.66 -11.74
CA SER A 368 -31.49 39.14 -11.49
C SER A 368 -31.71 37.65 -11.76
N SER A 369 -32.67 37.12 -11.02
CA SER A 369 -33.30 35.81 -11.16
C SER A 369 -33.91 35.56 -12.55
N SER A 370 -33.71 34.34 -13.07
CA SER A 370 -34.63 33.73 -14.02
C SER A 370 -34.77 32.24 -13.71
N SER A 371 -35.96 31.88 -13.26
CA SER A 371 -36.43 30.52 -12.99
C SER A 371 -36.62 29.74 -14.29
N SER A 372 -36.02 28.55 -14.39
CA SER A 372 -36.46 27.53 -15.35
C SER A 372 -36.59 26.18 -14.62
N GLN A 373 -37.83 25.77 -14.42
CA GLN A 373 -38.20 24.41 -14.02
C GLN A 373 -37.81 23.43 -15.13
N GLY A 374 -37.00 22.42 -14.80
CA GLY A 374 -36.68 21.29 -15.66
C GLY A 374 -36.83 20.00 -14.88
N GLN A 375 -37.82 19.19 -15.25
CA GLN A 375 -38.14 17.90 -14.67
C GLN A 375 -36.97 16.91 -14.85
N SER A 376 -36.52 16.27 -13.78
CA SER A 376 -35.53 15.19 -13.83
C SER A 376 -36.21 13.84 -14.07
N SER A 377 -36.14 13.33 -15.30
CA SER A 377 -36.44 11.92 -15.60
C SER A 377 -35.15 11.10 -15.54
N PHE A 378 -35.06 10.19 -14.56
CA PHE A 378 -33.99 9.21 -14.44
C PHE A 378 -34.13 8.15 -15.54
N THR A 379 -33.08 7.92 -16.34
CA THR A 379 -33.04 6.83 -17.33
C THR A 379 -31.86 5.90 -16.98
N PRO A 380 -32.07 4.60 -16.78
CA PRO A 380 -30.98 3.66 -16.48
C PRO A 380 -30.17 3.36 -17.75
N LEU A 381 -28.84 3.47 -17.66
CA LEU A 381 -27.92 3.11 -18.74
C LEU A 381 -27.77 1.58 -18.81
N VAL A 382 -28.23 0.97 -19.90
CA VAL A 382 -27.93 -0.42 -20.26
C VAL A 382 -26.73 -0.43 -21.22
N PRO A 383 -25.72 -1.32 -21.07
CA PRO A 383 -24.55 -1.31 -21.93
C PRO A 383 -24.88 -1.82 -23.34
N LEU A 384 -24.56 -1.02 -24.36
CA LEU A 384 -24.58 -1.46 -25.75
C LEU A 384 -23.35 -2.36 -26.00
N ILE A 385 -23.59 -3.68 -26.07
CA ILE A 385 -22.61 -4.63 -26.59
C ILE A 385 -22.52 -4.38 -28.10
N THR A 386 -21.41 -3.78 -28.54
CA THR A 386 -21.05 -3.80 -29.97
C THR A 386 -19.80 -4.64 -30.13
N GLN A 387 -19.95 -5.73 -30.85
CA GLN A 387 -18.88 -6.62 -31.27
C GLN A 387 -18.03 -5.89 -32.32
N THR A 388 -16.77 -5.62 -32.01
CA THR A 388 -15.75 -5.33 -33.02
C THR A 388 -14.50 -6.16 -32.74
N GLU A 389 -14.01 -6.76 -33.81
CA GLU A 389 -12.94 -7.75 -33.93
C GLU A 389 -11.59 -7.34 -33.31
N PRO A 390 -10.69 -8.30 -33.01
CA PRO A 390 -9.45 -8.02 -32.30
C PRO A 390 -8.46 -7.24 -33.19
N GLU A 391 -8.10 -6.05 -32.76
CA GLU A 391 -7.03 -5.26 -33.36
C GLU A 391 -5.69 -6.00 -33.20
N GLN A 392 -4.96 -6.15 -34.31
CA GLN A 392 -3.74 -6.95 -34.38
C GLN A 392 -2.62 -6.39 -33.49
N VAL A 393 -2.02 -7.30 -32.72
CA VAL A 393 -0.89 -7.04 -31.83
C VAL A 393 0.38 -6.81 -32.66
N ASN A 394 0.90 -5.57 -32.66
CA ASN A 394 2.25 -5.28 -33.13
C ASN A 394 3.27 -5.68 -32.06
N ALA A 395 4.26 -6.50 -32.44
CA ALA A 395 5.20 -7.17 -31.53
C ALA A 395 6.37 -6.30 -30.99
N ASN A 396 6.28 -4.97 -31.06
CA ASN A 396 7.44 -4.09 -30.85
C ASN A 396 7.25 -3.05 -29.72
N THR A 397 6.34 -3.24 -28.77
CA THR A 397 6.13 -2.29 -27.66
C THR A 397 6.30 -2.95 -26.30
N THR A 398 7.53 -3.36 -26.00
CA THR A 398 7.98 -3.70 -24.64
C THR A 398 9.33 -3.06 -24.38
N THR A 399 9.41 -1.74 -24.42
CA THR A 399 10.51 -0.95 -23.85
C THR A 399 9.98 0.45 -23.60
N PHE A 400 10.30 1.02 -22.44
CA PHE A 400 10.11 2.43 -22.15
C PHE A 400 10.65 3.27 -23.32
N ALA A 401 9.82 4.16 -23.87
CA ALA A 401 10.37 5.27 -24.63
C ALA A 401 11.12 6.20 -23.65
N PRO A 402 12.34 6.66 -23.98
CA PRO A 402 13.05 7.63 -23.14
C PRO A 402 12.28 8.96 -23.10
N TYR A 403 12.21 9.54 -21.91
CA TYR A 403 11.62 10.83 -21.61
C TYR A 403 12.28 11.96 -22.42
N ASP A 404 11.47 12.86 -22.98
CA ASP A 404 11.91 14.06 -23.72
C ASP A 404 12.54 15.10 -22.76
N PRO A 405 13.81 15.50 -22.95
CA PRO A 405 14.53 16.34 -22.00
C PRO A 405 14.14 17.83 -21.98
N PHE A 406 13.11 18.27 -22.72
CA PHE A 406 12.76 19.71 -22.79
C PHE A 406 11.46 20.12 -22.08
N GLY A 407 10.82 19.24 -21.33
CA GLY A 407 9.65 19.59 -20.50
C GLY A 407 10.05 20.22 -19.15
N SER A 408 10.03 21.54 -19.05
CA SER A 408 10.21 22.25 -17.77
C SER A 408 9.01 22.00 -16.82
N PRO A 409 9.20 21.53 -15.58
CA PRO A 409 8.09 21.37 -14.64
C PRO A 409 7.79 22.70 -13.95
N THR A 410 6.86 23.47 -14.50
CA THR A 410 6.20 24.55 -13.74
C THR A 410 5.13 23.95 -12.84
N SER A 411 5.11 24.40 -11.58
CA SER A 411 4.08 24.07 -10.59
C SER A 411 2.70 24.40 -11.15
N ALA A 412 1.99 23.39 -11.65
CA ALA A 412 0.72 23.57 -12.34
C ALA A 412 -0.36 22.73 -11.65
N ARG A 413 -1.43 23.42 -11.28
CA ARG A 413 -2.74 22.88 -10.95
C ARG A 413 -3.12 21.85 -12.03
N ARG A 414 -2.94 20.55 -11.73
CA ARG A 414 -3.20 19.46 -12.68
C ARG A 414 -4.67 19.50 -13.10
N SER A 415 -4.95 19.61 -14.39
CA SER A 415 -6.30 19.47 -14.91
C SER A 415 -6.81 18.06 -14.63
N SER A 416 -8.10 17.91 -14.36
CA SER A 416 -8.76 16.61 -14.17
C SER A 416 -8.49 15.65 -15.35
N SER A 417 -8.44 16.18 -16.57
CA SER A 417 -8.13 15.43 -17.79
C SER A 417 -6.72 14.82 -17.80
N SER A 418 -5.71 15.50 -17.24
CA SER A 418 -4.35 14.96 -17.18
C SER A 418 -4.21 13.80 -16.18
N LEU A 419 -4.96 13.84 -15.07
CA LEU A 419 -4.91 12.82 -14.04
C LEU A 419 -5.63 11.54 -14.46
N SER A 420 -6.77 11.66 -15.16
CA SER A 420 -7.49 10.50 -15.69
C SER A 420 -6.65 9.74 -16.72
N THR A 421 -5.94 10.42 -17.62
CA THR A 421 -5.07 9.79 -18.63
C THR A 421 -3.91 9.01 -17.99
N VAL A 422 -3.32 9.54 -16.90
CA VAL A 422 -2.26 8.82 -16.16
C VAL A 422 -2.84 7.61 -15.41
N LYS A 423 -4.06 7.72 -14.87
CA LYS A 423 -4.75 6.59 -14.23
C LYS A 423 -5.07 5.49 -15.26
N SER A 424 -5.65 5.82 -16.41
CA SER A 424 -6.02 4.84 -17.43
C SER A 424 -4.80 4.11 -17.99
N SER A 425 -3.71 4.83 -18.29
CA SER A 425 -2.43 4.21 -18.69
C SER A 425 -1.85 3.26 -17.63
N THR A 426 -1.89 3.64 -16.36
CA THR A 426 -1.44 2.78 -15.24
C THR A 426 -2.24 1.48 -15.18
N VAL A 427 -3.57 1.57 -15.28
CA VAL A 427 -4.46 0.39 -15.24
C VAL A 427 -4.24 -0.50 -16.46
N ARG A 428 -4.07 0.07 -17.67
CA ARG A 428 -3.75 -0.71 -18.87
C ARG A 428 -2.43 -1.49 -18.73
N ASN A 429 -1.39 -0.85 -18.18
CA ASN A 429 -0.11 -1.52 -17.94
C ASN A 429 -0.26 -2.67 -16.94
N ALA A 430 -1.04 -2.47 -15.87
CA ALA A 430 -1.34 -3.53 -14.91
C ALA A 430 -2.07 -4.72 -15.56
N LEU A 431 -3.11 -4.44 -16.35
CA LEU A 431 -3.88 -5.45 -17.08
C LEU A 431 -3.00 -6.27 -18.04
N ASN A 432 -2.07 -5.62 -18.75
CA ASN A 432 -1.15 -6.31 -19.66
C ASN A 432 -0.26 -7.30 -18.90
N THR A 433 0.30 -6.90 -17.77
CA THR A 433 1.13 -7.78 -16.92
C THR A 433 0.30 -8.94 -16.33
N LEU A 434 -0.91 -8.67 -15.84
CA LEU A 434 -1.80 -9.70 -15.29
C LEU A 434 -2.22 -10.73 -16.34
N ARG A 435 -2.55 -10.30 -17.56
CA ARG A 435 -2.91 -11.19 -18.67
C ARG A 435 -1.73 -12.06 -19.08
N LEU A 436 -0.53 -11.49 -19.16
CA LEU A 436 0.69 -12.26 -19.43
C LEU A 436 0.92 -13.31 -18.35
N TYR A 437 0.82 -12.93 -17.07
CA TYR A 437 1.00 -13.86 -15.96
C TYR A 437 -0.07 -14.95 -15.92
N THR A 438 -1.32 -14.63 -16.20
CA THR A 438 -2.43 -15.60 -16.24
C THR A 438 -2.13 -16.72 -17.23
N ARG A 439 -1.63 -16.38 -18.43
CA ARG A 439 -1.22 -17.37 -19.43
C ARG A 439 -0.05 -18.24 -18.95
N ILE A 440 0.90 -17.66 -18.22
CA ILE A 440 2.04 -18.39 -17.64
C ILE A 440 1.56 -19.32 -16.54
N SER A 441 0.76 -18.85 -15.59
CA SER A 441 0.18 -19.65 -14.49
C SER A 441 -0.63 -20.83 -15.04
N GLN A 442 -1.49 -20.61 -16.05
CA GLN A 442 -2.23 -21.69 -16.72
C GLN A 442 -1.29 -22.76 -17.32
N LYS A 443 -0.23 -22.34 -18.01
CA LYS A 443 0.76 -23.28 -18.57
C LYS A 443 1.49 -24.06 -17.47
N THR A 444 1.91 -23.39 -16.40
CA THR A 444 2.57 -24.03 -15.25
C THR A 444 1.65 -25.04 -14.57
N ALA A 445 0.38 -24.67 -14.33
CA ALA A 445 -0.63 -25.57 -13.76
C ALA A 445 -0.82 -26.83 -14.64
N GLN A 446 -0.94 -26.66 -15.96
CA GLN A 446 -1.01 -27.78 -16.89
C GLN A 446 0.25 -28.66 -16.88
N GLN A 447 1.44 -28.05 -16.80
CA GLN A 447 2.70 -28.81 -16.68
C GLN A 447 2.74 -29.62 -15.38
N HIS A 448 2.32 -29.04 -14.25
CA HIS A 448 2.26 -29.77 -12.98
C HIS A 448 1.28 -30.95 -13.05
N LEU A 449 0.12 -30.79 -13.70
CA LEU A 449 -0.81 -31.90 -13.92
C LEU A 449 -0.21 -33.01 -14.80
N LYS A 450 0.59 -32.67 -15.81
CA LYS A 450 1.32 -33.65 -16.63
C LYS A 450 2.37 -34.40 -15.80
N ILE A 451 3.11 -33.70 -14.94
CA ILE A 451 4.09 -34.32 -14.02
C ILE A 451 3.38 -35.24 -13.02
N CYS A 452 2.23 -34.82 -12.48
CA CYS A 452 1.41 -35.65 -11.62
C CYS A 452 0.97 -36.94 -12.32
N ALA A 453 0.44 -36.85 -13.55
CA ALA A 453 0.06 -38.01 -14.34
C ALA A 453 1.25 -38.95 -14.60
N ALA A 454 2.42 -38.40 -14.96
CA ALA A 454 3.64 -39.19 -15.13
C ALA A 454 4.09 -39.88 -13.84
N ALA A 455 4.00 -39.20 -12.69
CA ALA A 455 4.33 -39.77 -11.38
C ALA A 455 3.38 -40.91 -11.00
N ILE A 456 2.08 -40.80 -11.31
CA ILE A 456 1.10 -41.88 -11.10
C ILE A 456 1.44 -43.10 -11.97
N VAL A 457 1.73 -42.89 -13.26
CA VAL A 457 2.14 -43.99 -14.17
C VAL A 457 3.43 -44.65 -13.67
N ALA A 458 4.42 -43.87 -13.26
CA ALA A 458 5.66 -44.38 -12.69
C ALA A 458 5.43 -45.15 -11.38
N LEU A 459 4.51 -44.68 -10.52
CA LEU A 459 4.13 -45.37 -9.29
C LEU A 459 3.49 -46.73 -9.59
N ILE A 460 2.56 -46.79 -10.55
CA ILE A 460 1.93 -48.05 -10.98
C ILE A 460 2.99 -49.01 -11.52
N ALA A 461 3.89 -48.54 -12.39
CA ALA A 461 4.99 -49.33 -12.93
C ALA A 461 5.93 -49.83 -11.83
N LEU A 462 6.23 -49.01 -10.81
CA LEU A 462 7.05 -49.37 -9.67
C LEU A 462 6.37 -50.43 -8.79
N THR A 463 5.06 -50.28 -8.53
CA THR A 463 4.27 -51.26 -7.77
C THR A 463 4.24 -52.60 -8.49
N ILE A 464 3.94 -52.62 -9.79
CA ILE A 464 3.98 -53.84 -10.60
C ILE A 464 5.39 -54.42 -10.59
N GLY A 465 6.42 -53.63 -10.92
CA GLY A 465 7.81 -54.07 -10.99
C GLY A 465 8.35 -54.61 -9.67
N SER A 466 7.90 -54.07 -8.54
CA SER A 466 8.28 -54.54 -7.20
C SER A 466 7.84 -55.98 -6.94
N ALA A 467 6.73 -56.43 -7.53
CA ALA A 467 6.22 -57.79 -7.38
C ALA A 467 7.11 -58.85 -8.06
N TRP A 468 7.92 -58.44 -9.05
CA TRP A 468 8.78 -59.32 -9.85
C TRP A 468 10.27 -59.16 -9.49
N GLN A 469 10.58 -58.53 -8.37
CA GLN A 469 11.92 -58.18 -7.95
C GLN A 469 12.50 -59.28 -7.02
N PRO A 470 13.53 -60.03 -7.42
CA PRO A 470 13.96 -61.23 -6.69
C PRO A 470 14.99 -60.98 -5.57
N LYS A 471 15.63 -59.80 -5.53
CA LYS A 471 16.68 -59.45 -4.54
C LYS A 471 16.08 -58.67 -3.37
N SER A 472 15.79 -59.32 -2.25
CA SER A 472 15.12 -58.70 -1.09
C SER A 472 15.76 -57.40 -0.58
N TRP A 473 17.08 -57.22 -0.75
CA TRP A 473 17.77 -55.98 -0.35
C TRP A 473 17.35 -54.73 -1.14
N LEU A 474 16.71 -54.89 -2.31
CA LEU A 474 16.18 -53.77 -3.09
C LEU A 474 14.80 -53.30 -2.61
N GLN A 475 14.04 -54.10 -1.85
CA GLN A 475 12.68 -53.75 -1.42
C GLN A 475 12.60 -52.40 -0.67
N PRO A 476 13.50 -52.05 0.27
CA PRO A 476 13.48 -50.75 0.93
C PRO A 476 13.64 -49.58 -0.05
N ILE A 477 14.41 -49.76 -1.14
CA ILE A 477 14.62 -48.74 -2.16
C ILE A 477 13.32 -48.51 -2.94
N PHE A 478 12.60 -49.57 -3.32
CA PHE A 478 11.30 -49.44 -3.99
C PHE A 478 10.27 -48.73 -3.10
N THR A 479 10.24 -49.04 -1.80
CA THR A 479 9.35 -48.35 -0.85
C THR A 479 9.69 -46.87 -0.71
N LEU A 480 10.99 -46.53 -0.59
CA LEU A 480 11.43 -45.14 -0.51
C LEU A 480 11.11 -44.35 -1.79
N VAL A 481 11.43 -44.92 -2.96
CA VAL A 481 11.12 -44.31 -4.26
C VAL A 481 9.61 -44.16 -4.45
N GLY A 482 8.82 -45.16 -4.06
CA GLY A 482 7.36 -45.09 -4.09
C GLY A 482 6.80 -43.99 -3.19
N GLY A 483 7.33 -43.85 -1.98
CA GLY A 483 6.97 -42.76 -1.07
C GLY A 483 7.30 -41.37 -1.65
N LEU A 484 8.48 -41.21 -2.24
CA LEU A 484 8.90 -39.96 -2.90
C LEU A 484 8.02 -39.63 -4.11
N LEU A 485 7.73 -40.61 -4.98
CA LEU A 485 6.83 -40.45 -6.13
C LEU A 485 5.40 -40.12 -5.70
N GLY A 486 4.90 -40.76 -4.64
CA GLY A 486 3.60 -40.47 -4.06
C GLY A 486 3.52 -39.04 -3.52
N ALA A 487 4.53 -38.60 -2.76
CA ALA A 487 4.63 -37.23 -2.26
C ALA A 487 4.73 -36.20 -3.40
N ALA A 488 5.54 -36.49 -4.42
CA ALA A 488 5.64 -35.64 -5.61
C ALA A 488 4.30 -35.57 -6.37
N GLY A 489 3.65 -36.71 -6.62
CA GLY A 489 2.35 -36.79 -7.28
C GLY A 489 1.28 -35.99 -6.54
N ALA A 490 1.19 -36.11 -5.22
CA ALA A 490 0.28 -35.33 -4.39
C ALA A 490 0.58 -33.82 -4.45
N THR A 491 1.86 -33.44 -4.39
CA THR A 491 2.29 -32.03 -4.47
C THR A 491 1.95 -31.41 -5.82
N PHE A 492 2.20 -32.12 -6.92
CA PHE A 492 1.88 -31.65 -8.27
C PHE A 492 0.39 -31.67 -8.57
N LEU A 493 -0.37 -32.58 -7.96
CA LEU A 493 -1.84 -32.53 -8.00
C LEU A 493 -2.36 -31.28 -7.30
N TYR A 494 -1.88 -31.00 -6.08
CA TYR A 494 -2.29 -29.82 -5.33
C TYR A 494 -1.93 -28.53 -6.09
N THR A 495 -0.67 -28.40 -6.51
CA THR A 495 -0.20 -27.18 -7.18
C THR A 495 -0.79 -26.99 -8.58
N GLY A 496 -1.01 -28.08 -9.33
CA GLY A 496 -1.56 -28.03 -10.68
C GLY A 496 -3.09 -27.91 -10.73
N PHE A 497 -3.81 -28.51 -9.77
CA PHE A 497 -5.28 -28.50 -9.76
C PHE A 497 -5.84 -27.48 -8.79
N VAL A 498 -5.62 -27.67 -7.49
CA VAL A 498 -6.27 -26.87 -6.43
C VAL A 498 -5.73 -25.45 -6.46
N TRP A 499 -4.41 -25.30 -6.35
CA TRP A 499 -3.77 -24.00 -6.42
C TRP A 499 -3.92 -23.38 -7.80
N GLY A 500 -3.65 -24.13 -8.88
CA GLY A 500 -3.75 -23.62 -10.25
C GLY A 500 -5.11 -22.99 -10.55
N ARG A 501 -6.21 -23.65 -10.18
CA ARG A 501 -7.57 -23.08 -10.35
C ARG A 501 -7.84 -21.90 -9.44
N TRP A 502 -7.33 -21.94 -8.21
CA TRP A 502 -7.51 -20.83 -7.26
C TRP A 502 -6.76 -19.58 -7.74
N GLU A 503 -5.49 -19.72 -8.11
CA GLU A 503 -4.67 -18.64 -8.64
C GLU A 503 -5.29 -18.04 -9.92
N GLU A 504 -5.72 -18.89 -10.86
CA GLU A 504 -6.41 -18.44 -12.08
C GLU A 504 -7.69 -17.66 -11.75
N GLY A 505 -8.51 -18.15 -10.82
CA GLY A 505 -9.72 -17.47 -10.38
C GLY A 505 -9.45 -16.10 -9.77
N LEU A 506 -8.42 -15.99 -8.91
CA LEU A 506 -8.03 -14.71 -8.30
C LEU A 506 -7.48 -13.71 -9.32
N LEU A 507 -6.65 -14.17 -10.26
CA LEU A 507 -6.13 -13.32 -11.32
C LEU A 507 -7.25 -12.82 -12.22
N LYS A 508 -8.22 -13.69 -12.53
CA LYS A 508 -9.39 -13.33 -13.33
C LYS A 508 -10.25 -12.28 -12.62
N GLU A 509 -10.55 -12.47 -11.33
CA GLU A 509 -11.32 -11.50 -10.54
C GLU A 509 -10.66 -10.11 -10.56
N VAL A 510 -9.37 -10.03 -10.24
CA VAL A 510 -8.62 -8.76 -10.24
C VAL A 510 -8.58 -8.14 -11.63
N THR A 511 -8.44 -8.95 -12.68
CA THR A 511 -8.44 -8.48 -14.07
C THR A 511 -9.81 -7.89 -14.44
N GLU A 512 -10.90 -8.57 -14.10
CA GLU A 512 -12.27 -8.11 -14.37
C GLU A 512 -12.60 -6.82 -13.60
N GLU A 513 -12.20 -6.71 -12.33
CA GLU A 513 -12.33 -5.47 -11.56
C GLU A 513 -11.58 -4.30 -12.21
N MET A 514 -10.33 -4.52 -12.64
CA MET A 514 -9.52 -3.52 -13.31
C MET A 514 -10.11 -3.09 -14.66
N GLU A 515 -10.66 -4.03 -15.43
CA GLU A 515 -11.34 -3.72 -16.69
C GLU A 515 -12.59 -2.87 -16.49
N LEU A 516 -13.38 -3.17 -15.45
CA LEU A 516 -14.54 -2.38 -15.09
C LEU A 516 -14.15 -0.94 -14.72
N GLU A 517 -13.14 -0.76 -13.87
CA GLU A 517 -12.66 0.57 -13.50
C GLU A 517 -12.07 1.31 -14.71
N LEU A 518 -11.32 0.63 -15.59
CA LEU A 518 -10.78 1.26 -16.79
C LEU A 518 -11.90 1.82 -17.68
N ARG A 519 -12.99 1.07 -17.88
CA ARG A 519 -14.15 1.54 -18.65
C ARG A 519 -14.78 2.78 -18.01
N VAL A 520 -14.89 2.81 -16.69
CA VAL A 520 -15.42 3.98 -15.97
C VAL A 520 -14.53 5.21 -16.20
N VAL A 521 -13.20 5.05 -16.06
CA VAL A 521 -12.25 6.15 -16.29
C VAL A 521 -12.30 6.64 -17.73
N GLU A 522 -12.38 5.74 -18.72
CA GLU A 522 -12.47 6.13 -20.13
C GLU A 522 -13.81 6.81 -20.48
N MET A 523 -14.90 6.44 -19.80
CA MET A 523 -16.17 7.16 -19.90
C MET A 523 -16.06 8.57 -19.30
N GLU A 524 -15.45 8.71 -18.13
CA GLU A 524 -15.18 10.02 -17.52
C GLU A 524 -14.28 10.90 -18.40
N GLU A 525 -13.25 10.33 -19.03
CA GLU A 525 -12.39 11.02 -19.99
C GLU A 525 -13.18 11.55 -21.18
N LYS A 526 -14.06 10.73 -21.77
CA LYS A 526 -14.92 11.12 -22.91
C LYS A 526 -15.95 12.20 -22.56
N VAL A 527 -16.46 12.20 -21.32
CA VAL A 527 -17.41 13.21 -20.86
C VAL A 527 -16.73 14.56 -20.60
N ASN A 528 -15.44 14.53 -20.21
CA ASN A 528 -14.67 15.73 -19.87
C ASN A 528 -13.81 16.29 -21.02
N ALA A 529 -13.76 15.59 -22.17
CA ALA A 529 -13.11 16.02 -23.41
C ALA A 529 -14.10 16.79 -24.29
#